data_AF-B4HV18-F1
#
_entry.id   AF-B4HV18-F1
#
_cell.length_a   1.000
_cell.length_b   1.000
_cell.length_c   1.000
_cell.angle_alpha   90.00
_cell.angle_beta   90.00
_cell.angle_gamma   90.00
#
_symmetry.space_group_name_H-M   'P 1'
#
loop_
_entity.id
_entity.type
_entity.pdbx_description
1 polymer ?
#
loop_
_entity_poly.entity_id
_entity_poly.type
_entity_poly.pdbx_seq_one_letter_code
_entity_poly.pdbx_strand_id
1 'polypeptide(L)'
;MDSRIGLDYIVENRDYIAKLGAALDTQNATVKKQVFELLSALCAYSPDGYARAIETLEFYKNLKKQRYRFKIVINELELSSAAAHPPLDYQAALLAFINCVIISAATLQERIRIRNEFIGLKVLPLLNNLRLLEAGNVESSASPSPPPSLSSESASSASSVSGFASTSVTPSPSPLHLQRRLTFCGSLSRYSCAALQLVQNLKKVAQSVGDIIVQLDVFVEQQECDEAQSLQAPDGINLNSHLDVFYAILRQVADTPQEVPFLNILQHLLRIDPKEPLSDIIWDTTERLVHRATLLESHEDSVRLLRTPSSQKFACQSCRGSDASSPTRKPSQPVGVSAKTTPPPPPPTHGTCSTTGLANDR
;
A
#
# COMPACT_ATOMS: atom_id res chain seq x y z
N MET A 1 44.17 12.83 -12.56
CA MET A 1 43.62 14.03 -11.89
C MET A 1 42.59 13.54 -10.90
N ASP A 2 42.69 13.90 -9.63
CA ASP A 2 41.70 13.50 -8.63
C ASP A 2 40.34 14.03 -9.07
N SER A 3 39.42 13.11 -9.37
CA SER A 3 38.08 13.43 -9.86
C SER A 3 37.33 14.39 -8.92
N ARG A 4 37.67 14.37 -7.62
CA ARG A 4 37.14 15.32 -6.61
C ARG A 4 37.55 16.76 -6.88
N ILE A 5 38.84 17.02 -7.13
CA ILE A 5 39.36 18.38 -7.40
C ILE A 5 38.69 18.97 -8.65
N GLY A 6 38.46 18.14 -9.68
CA GLY A 6 37.75 18.55 -10.88
C GLY A 6 36.28 18.87 -10.64
N LEU A 7 35.58 18.09 -9.81
CA LEU A 7 34.18 18.33 -9.47
C LEU A 7 34.01 19.56 -8.57
N ASP A 8 34.89 19.76 -7.59
CA ASP A 8 34.93 20.95 -6.74
C ASP A 8 35.04 22.22 -7.59
N TYR A 9 35.97 22.21 -8.55
CA TYR A 9 36.14 23.34 -9.47
C TYR A 9 34.87 23.62 -10.29
N ILE A 10 34.18 22.60 -10.77
CA ILE A 10 32.93 22.79 -11.53
C ILE A 10 31.81 23.35 -10.63
N VAL A 11 31.72 22.88 -9.39
CA VAL A 11 30.72 23.34 -8.42
C VAL A 11 30.92 24.82 -8.05
N GLU A 12 32.18 25.24 -7.88
CA GLU A 12 32.54 26.62 -7.55
C GLU A 12 32.32 27.60 -8.73
N ASN A 13 32.42 27.13 -9.98
CA ASN A 13 32.39 27.97 -11.17
C ASN A 13 31.06 27.89 -11.93
N ARG A 14 30.15 28.86 -11.73
CA ARG A 14 28.82 28.88 -12.38
C ARG A 14 28.88 28.93 -13.91
N ASP A 15 29.95 29.44 -14.51
CA ASP A 15 30.12 29.50 -15.97
C ASP A 15 30.04 28.13 -16.66
N TYR A 16 30.28 27.04 -15.92
CA TYR A 16 30.12 25.69 -16.44
C TYR A 16 28.68 25.33 -16.79
N ILE A 17 27.68 25.98 -16.17
CA ILE A 17 26.26 25.78 -16.51
C ILE A 17 26.03 26.08 -18.00
N ALA A 18 26.52 27.22 -18.47
CA ALA A 18 26.37 27.63 -19.86
C ALA A 18 27.21 26.76 -20.81
N LYS A 19 28.43 26.39 -20.41
CA LYS A 19 29.32 25.53 -21.22
C LYS A 19 28.76 24.12 -21.40
N LEU A 20 28.30 23.50 -20.32
CA LEU A 20 27.68 22.16 -20.35
C LEU A 20 26.33 22.20 -21.07
N GLY A 21 25.53 23.24 -20.83
CA GLY A 21 24.29 23.47 -21.55
C GLY A 21 24.51 23.60 -23.07
N ALA A 22 25.51 24.38 -23.51
CA ALA A 22 25.85 24.48 -24.92
C ALA A 22 26.39 23.15 -25.48
N ALA A 23 27.16 22.39 -24.71
CA ALA A 23 27.66 21.07 -25.12
C ALA A 23 26.53 20.06 -25.34
N LEU A 24 25.43 20.15 -24.61
CA LEU A 24 24.22 19.34 -24.83
C LEU A 24 23.53 19.61 -26.17
N ASP A 25 23.83 20.74 -26.85
CA ASP A 25 23.27 21.09 -28.16
C ASP A 25 24.03 20.48 -29.36
N THR A 26 25.07 19.69 -29.11
CA THR A 26 25.74 18.95 -30.18
C THR A 26 24.83 17.88 -30.78
N GLN A 27 25.13 17.40 -31.98
CA GLN A 27 24.48 16.18 -32.52
C GLN A 27 25.25 14.90 -32.15
N ASN A 28 26.42 15.05 -31.53
CA ASN A 28 27.27 13.92 -31.18
C ASN A 28 26.83 13.24 -29.88
N ALA A 29 26.28 12.03 -30.00
CA ALA A 29 25.83 11.23 -28.86
C ALA A 29 26.93 10.94 -27.84
N THR A 30 28.20 10.82 -28.26
CA THR A 30 29.29 10.54 -27.31
C THR A 30 29.59 11.74 -26.41
N VAL A 31 29.53 12.96 -26.96
CA VAL A 31 29.69 14.19 -26.19
C VAL A 31 28.53 14.36 -25.22
N LYS A 32 27.29 14.13 -25.66
CA LYS A 32 26.13 14.17 -24.75
C LYS A 32 26.23 13.13 -23.66
N LYS A 33 26.65 11.90 -23.99
CA LYS A 33 26.90 10.84 -23.01
C LYS A 33 27.84 11.32 -21.91
N GLN A 34 29.00 11.85 -22.30
CA GLN A 34 29.99 12.38 -21.35
C GLN A 34 29.44 13.52 -20.49
N VAL A 35 28.62 14.41 -21.07
CA VAL A 35 27.98 15.48 -20.31
C VAL A 35 26.98 14.90 -19.29
N PHE A 36 26.12 13.95 -19.67
CA PHE A 36 25.18 13.32 -18.73
C PHE A 36 25.88 12.49 -17.64
N GLU A 37 26.99 11.81 -17.96
CA GLU A 37 27.83 11.14 -16.95
C GLU A 37 28.43 12.14 -15.96
N LEU A 38 28.93 13.28 -16.44
CA LEU A 38 29.43 14.35 -15.58
C LEU A 38 28.33 14.97 -14.71
N LEU A 39 27.14 15.22 -15.28
CA LEU A 39 26.01 15.72 -14.51
C LEU A 39 25.54 14.70 -13.45
N SER A 40 25.59 13.41 -13.76
CA SER A 40 25.32 12.34 -12.78
C SER A 40 26.37 12.35 -11.66
N ALA A 41 27.66 12.49 -12.01
CA ALA A 41 28.72 12.59 -11.02
C ALA A 41 28.53 13.81 -10.11
N LEU A 42 28.14 14.97 -10.65
CA LEU A 42 27.84 16.18 -9.87
C LEU A 42 26.65 15.96 -8.92
N CYS A 43 25.56 15.34 -9.39
CA CYS A 43 24.40 15.00 -8.56
C CYS A 43 24.79 14.12 -7.36
N ALA A 44 25.60 13.09 -7.59
CA ALA A 44 26.03 12.17 -6.53
C ALA A 44 27.12 12.74 -5.62
N TYR A 45 27.85 13.76 -6.06
CA TYR A 45 29.01 14.30 -5.35
C TYR A 45 28.62 15.16 -4.14
N SER A 46 27.71 16.12 -4.34
CA SER A 46 27.33 17.08 -3.31
C SER A 46 25.97 17.74 -3.62
N PRO A 47 25.27 18.31 -2.62
CA PRO A 47 24.02 19.05 -2.87
C PRO A 47 24.22 20.25 -3.80
N ASP A 48 25.38 20.92 -3.73
CA ASP A 48 25.72 22.01 -4.64
C ASP A 48 25.96 21.50 -6.07
N GLY A 49 26.59 20.32 -6.23
CA GLY A 49 26.74 19.65 -7.52
C GLY A 49 25.39 19.24 -8.12
N TYR A 50 24.49 18.70 -7.31
CA TYR A 50 23.11 18.44 -7.71
C TYR A 50 22.40 19.73 -8.17
N ALA A 51 22.51 20.83 -7.43
CA ALA A 51 21.95 22.12 -7.83
C ALA A 51 22.52 22.60 -9.17
N ARG A 52 23.84 22.49 -9.39
CA ARG A 52 24.51 22.84 -10.66
C ARG A 52 24.00 22.02 -11.83
N ALA A 53 23.77 20.73 -11.63
CA ALA A 53 23.23 19.86 -12.68
C ALA A 53 21.81 20.27 -13.07
N ILE A 54 20.96 20.57 -12.09
CA ILE A 54 19.61 21.06 -12.32
C ILE A 54 19.60 22.43 -13.02
N GLU A 55 20.46 23.36 -12.60
CA GLU A 55 20.63 24.67 -13.23
C GLU A 55 21.10 24.55 -14.69
N THR A 56 21.96 23.56 -15.00
CA THR A 56 22.41 23.26 -16.37
C THR A 56 21.24 22.84 -17.26
N LEU A 57 20.35 21.98 -16.77
CA LEU A 57 19.15 21.59 -17.51
C LEU A 57 18.15 22.74 -17.67
N GLU A 58 18.03 23.60 -16.66
CA GLU A 58 17.18 24.79 -16.72
C GLU A 58 17.71 25.81 -17.74
N PHE A 59 19.03 26.01 -17.81
CA PHE A 59 19.67 26.80 -18.86
C PHE A 59 19.37 26.22 -20.25
N TYR A 60 19.57 24.91 -20.43
CA TYR A 60 19.30 24.25 -21.72
C TYR A 60 17.84 24.36 -22.13
N LYS A 61 16.90 24.20 -21.19
CA LYS A 61 15.47 24.41 -21.42
C LYS A 61 15.19 25.79 -22.02
N ASN A 62 15.81 26.83 -21.44
CA ASN A 62 15.63 28.21 -21.89
C ASN A 62 16.31 28.47 -23.25
N LEU A 63 17.46 27.86 -23.49
CA LEU A 63 18.17 27.87 -24.78
C LEU A 63 17.30 27.26 -25.90
N LYS A 64 16.66 26.12 -25.62
CA LYS A 64 15.80 25.39 -26.56
C LYS A 64 14.33 25.81 -26.57
N LYS A 65 13.96 26.80 -25.75
CA LYS A 65 12.56 27.24 -25.56
C LYS A 65 11.62 26.07 -25.23
N GLN A 66 12.11 25.11 -24.46
CA GLN A 66 11.32 23.96 -24.01
C GLN A 66 10.49 24.32 -22.77
N ARG A 67 9.38 23.60 -22.56
CA ARG A 67 8.52 23.81 -21.39
C ARG A 67 9.09 23.20 -20.11
N TYR A 68 9.81 22.09 -20.22
CA TYR A 68 10.27 21.28 -19.07
C TYR A 68 11.77 21.04 -19.13
N ARG A 69 12.47 21.22 -18.00
CA ARG A 69 13.94 21.07 -17.88
C ARG A 69 14.42 19.65 -18.15
N PHE A 70 13.62 18.65 -17.80
CA PHE A 70 13.92 17.24 -18.04
C PHE A 70 13.52 16.77 -19.45
N LYS A 71 12.95 17.63 -20.30
CA LYS A 71 12.53 17.22 -21.64
C LYS A 71 13.71 16.80 -22.52
N ILE A 72 14.90 17.37 -22.31
CA ILE A 72 16.09 16.99 -23.07
C ILE A 72 16.43 15.49 -22.91
N VAL A 73 16.53 14.99 -21.68
CA VAL A 73 16.92 13.60 -21.43
C VAL A 73 15.86 12.63 -21.98
N ILE A 74 14.57 12.98 -21.88
CA ILE A 74 13.49 12.18 -22.45
C ILE A 74 13.55 12.16 -23.98
N ASN A 75 13.81 13.29 -24.62
CA ASN A 75 13.95 13.35 -26.07
C ASN A 75 15.16 12.53 -26.55
N GLU A 76 16.29 12.61 -25.87
CA GLU A 76 17.47 11.81 -26.21
C GLU A 76 17.21 10.32 -26.05
N LEU A 77 16.48 9.92 -25.00
CA LEU A 77 16.11 8.52 -24.77
C LEU A 77 15.16 8.01 -25.85
N GLU A 78 14.16 8.82 -26.23
CA GLU A 78 13.21 8.52 -27.31
C GLU A 78 13.91 8.40 -28.67
N LEU A 79 14.73 9.40 -29.04
CA LEU A 79 15.50 9.40 -30.29
C LEU A 79 16.47 8.23 -30.38
N SER A 80 17.19 7.95 -29.28
CA SER A 80 18.12 6.81 -29.21
C SER A 80 17.40 5.47 -29.32
N SER A 81 16.16 5.37 -28.84
CA SER A 81 15.36 4.14 -28.90
C SER A 81 14.76 3.90 -30.28
N ALA A 82 14.52 4.97 -31.05
CA ALA A 82 13.99 4.88 -32.41
C ALA A 82 15.07 4.56 -33.47
N ALA A 83 16.35 4.55 -33.11
CA ALA A 83 17.44 4.24 -34.01
C ALA A 83 17.40 2.75 -34.45
N ALA A 84 17.80 2.47 -35.70
CA ALA A 84 17.85 1.10 -36.23
C ALA A 84 18.77 0.17 -35.40
N HIS A 85 19.84 0.74 -34.85
CA HIS A 85 20.70 0.10 -33.86
C HIS A 85 20.79 1.01 -32.64
N PRO A 86 19.98 0.77 -31.60
CA PRO A 86 19.97 1.59 -30.40
C PRO A 86 21.33 1.51 -29.68
N PRO A 87 22.02 2.64 -29.43
CA PRO A 87 23.26 2.64 -28.67
C PRO A 87 22.96 2.43 -27.18
N LEU A 88 22.93 1.17 -26.75
CA LEU A 88 22.56 0.77 -25.39
C LEU A 88 23.39 1.50 -24.32
N ASP A 89 24.68 1.69 -24.55
CA ASP A 89 25.56 2.44 -23.63
C ASP A 89 25.11 3.88 -23.39
N TYR A 90 24.57 4.55 -24.42
CA TYR A 90 24.07 5.92 -24.28
C TYR A 90 22.72 5.93 -23.55
N GLN A 91 21.84 4.98 -23.86
CA GLN A 91 20.56 4.82 -23.15
C GLN A 91 20.77 4.50 -21.66
N ALA A 92 21.74 3.63 -21.35
CA ALA A 92 22.14 3.32 -19.99
C ALA A 92 22.63 4.57 -19.26
N ALA A 93 23.44 5.42 -19.89
CA ALA A 93 23.91 6.67 -19.31
C ALA A 93 22.76 7.68 -19.05
N LEU A 94 21.80 7.77 -19.97
CA LEU A 94 20.61 8.62 -19.80
C LEU A 94 19.73 8.13 -18.64
N LEU A 95 19.52 6.81 -18.53
CA LEU A 95 18.76 6.21 -17.44
C LEU A 95 19.50 6.35 -16.10
N ALA A 96 20.82 6.15 -16.09
CA ALA A 96 21.68 6.40 -14.94
C ALA A 96 21.57 7.85 -14.45
N PHE A 97 21.52 8.82 -15.38
CA PHE A 97 21.29 10.21 -15.04
C PHE A 97 19.91 10.44 -14.39
N ILE A 98 18.83 9.87 -14.95
CA ILE A 98 17.49 9.95 -14.36
C ILE A 98 17.49 9.39 -12.93
N ASN A 99 18.05 8.19 -12.75
CA ASN A 99 18.17 7.55 -11.45
C ASN A 99 18.98 8.43 -10.49
N CYS A 100 20.11 8.96 -10.94
CA CYS A 100 20.97 9.79 -10.12
C CYS A 100 20.26 11.06 -9.66
N VAL A 101 19.52 11.74 -10.53
CA VAL A 101 18.74 12.94 -10.17
C VAL A 101 17.65 12.61 -9.16
N ILE A 102 16.89 11.51 -9.35
CA ILE A 102 15.83 11.12 -8.40
C ILE A 102 16.43 10.73 -7.06
N ILE A 103 17.47 9.90 -7.05
CA ILE A 103 18.09 9.38 -5.84
C ILE A 103 18.73 10.53 -5.06
N SER A 104 19.45 11.44 -5.73
CA SER A 104 20.19 12.53 -5.06
C SER A 104 19.31 13.65 -4.48
N ALA A 105 17.99 13.61 -4.69
CA ALA A 105 17.08 14.57 -4.06
C ALA A 105 17.00 14.37 -2.54
N ALA A 106 17.08 15.48 -1.79
CA ALA A 106 17.36 15.47 -0.36
C ALA A 106 16.22 14.88 0.49
N THR A 107 14.97 15.07 0.05
CA THR A 107 13.78 14.64 0.79
C THR A 107 12.93 13.68 -0.04
N LEU A 108 12.20 12.79 0.64
CA LEU A 108 11.26 11.87 -0.02
C LEU A 108 10.26 12.61 -0.92
N GLN A 109 9.71 13.73 -0.44
CA GLN A 109 8.77 14.55 -1.19
C GLN A 109 9.39 15.10 -2.49
N GLU A 110 10.66 15.51 -2.44
CA GLU A 110 11.37 15.97 -3.63
C GLU A 110 11.62 14.82 -4.62
N ARG A 111 12.00 13.63 -4.14
CA ARG A 111 12.15 12.44 -4.99
C ARG A 111 10.85 12.05 -5.69
N ILE A 112 9.74 12.04 -4.96
CA ILE A 112 8.40 11.77 -5.51
C ILE A 112 8.03 12.84 -6.55
N ARG A 113 8.25 14.13 -6.23
CA ARG A 113 7.94 15.24 -7.14
C ARG A 113 8.72 15.13 -8.45
N ILE A 114 10.02 14.84 -8.39
CA ILE A 114 10.87 14.70 -9.58
C ILE A 114 10.47 13.45 -10.38
N ARG A 115 10.22 12.31 -9.71
CA ARG A 115 9.72 11.10 -10.37
C ARG A 115 8.41 11.39 -11.13
N ASN A 116 7.47 12.09 -10.50
CA ASN A 116 6.21 12.48 -11.13
C ASN A 116 6.42 13.44 -12.31
N GLU A 117 7.43 14.31 -12.26
CA GLU A 117 7.83 15.16 -13.40
C GLU A 117 8.27 14.29 -14.60
N PHE A 118 9.10 13.27 -14.38
CA PHE A 118 9.50 12.31 -15.43
C PHE A 118 8.33 11.45 -15.93
N ILE A 119 7.44 11.01 -15.05
CA ILE A 119 6.22 10.28 -15.43
C ILE A 119 5.34 11.14 -16.33
N GLY A 120 5.15 12.42 -15.97
CA GLY A 120 4.42 13.39 -16.79
C GLY A 120 5.06 13.64 -18.16
N LEU A 121 6.36 13.40 -18.30
CA LEU A 121 7.09 13.42 -19.56
C LEU A 121 7.08 12.07 -20.31
N LYS A 122 6.33 11.08 -19.82
CA LYS A 122 6.19 9.74 -20.41
C LYS A 122 7.47 8.90 -20.38
N VAL A 123 8.20 8.94 -19.26
CA VAL A 123 9.36 8.04 -19.09
C VAL A 123 8.95 6.56 -19.04
N LEU A 124 7.79 6.21 -18.46
CA LEU A 124 7.40 4.81 -18.21
C LEU A 124 7.29 3.97 -19.49
N PRO A 125 6.63 4.43 -20.57
CA PRO A 125 6.64 3.70 -21.84
C PRO A 125 8.06 3.48 -22.41
N LEU A 126 8.96 4.44 -22.24
CA LEU A 126 10.35 4.31 -22.71
C LEU A 126 11.09 3.23 -21.92
N LEU A 127 10.92 3.17 -20.60
CA LEU A 127 11.52 2.12 -19.76
C LEU A 127 11.03 0.72 -20.15
N ASN A 128 9.75 0.58 -20.48
CA ASN A 128 9.18 -0.69 -20.94
C ASN A 128 9.81 -1.14 -22.27
N ASN A 129 10.03 -0.22 -23.21
CA ASN A 129 10.68 -0.55 -24.48
C ASN A 129 12.12 -1.03 -24.26
N LEU A 130 12.88 -0.38 -23.37
CA LEU A 130 14.24 -0.80 -23.03
C LEU A 130 14.29 -2.22 -22.44
N ARG A 131 13.34 -2.56 -21.55
CA ARG A 131 13.19 -3.93 -21.01
C ARG A 131 12.99 -4.97 -22.10
N LEU A 132 12.15 -4.66 -23.09
CA LEU A 132 11.82 -5.59 -24.17
C LEU A 132 13.00 -5.79 -25.13
N LEU A 133 13.78 -4.74 -25.39
CA LEU A 133 14.96 -4.81 -26.26
C LEU A 133 16.05 -5.71 -25.68
N GLU A 134 16.34 -5.62 -24.39
CA GLU A 134 17.31 -6.53 -23.75
C GLU A 134 16.79 -7.96 -23.64
N ALA A 135 15.50 -8.15 -23.34
CA ALA A 135 14.90 -9.49 -23.29
C ALA A 135 14.98 -10.21 -24.66
N GLY A 136 14.81 -9.50 -25.77
CA GLY A 136 14.95 -10.05 -27.12
C GLY A 136 16.40 -10.36 -27.54
N ASN A 137 17.39 -9.70 -26.93
CA ASN A 137 18.81 -9.91 -27.24
C ASN A 137 19.39 -11.16 -26.53
N VAL A 138 18.80 -11.58 -25.41
CA VAL A 138 19.26 -12.74 -24.63
C VAL A 138 19.01 -14.05 -25.40
N GLU A 139 17.90 -14.19 -26.13
CA GLU A 139 17.59 -15.39 -26.93
C GLU A 139 18.52 -15.59 -28.15
N SER A 140 19.16 -14.52 -28.66
CA SER A 140 20.07 -14.61 -29.81
C SER A 140 21.51 -15.00 -29.43
N SER A 141 21.88 -14.88 -28.15
CA SER A 141 23.23 -15.21 -27.65
C SER A 141 23.39 -16.65 -27.13
N ALA A 142 22.27 -17.36 -26.92
CA ALA A 142 22.29 -18.78 -26.53
C ALA A 142 22.51 -19.68 -27.76
N SER A 143 23.77 -19.86 -28.17
CA SER A 143 24.14 -20.92 -29.12
C SER A 143 23.86 -22.28 -28.48
N PRO A 144 23.15 -23.22 -29.15
CA PRO A 144 22.96 -24.55 -28.61
C PRO A 144 24.27 -25.32 -28.70
N SER A 145 24.84 -25.67 -27.55
CA SER A 145 25.91 -26.66 -27.45
C SER A 145 25.43 -28.00 -28.05
N PRO A 146 26.27 -28.72 -28.82
CA PRO A 146 25.84 -29.98 -29.44
C PRO A 146 25.62 -31.06 -28.38
N PRO A 147 24.60 -31.94 -28.53
CA PRO A 147 24.36 -33.02 -27.59
C PRO A 147 25.45 -34.11 -27.69
N PRO A 148 25.73 -34.84 -26.61
CA PRO A 148 26.69 -35.94 -26.63
C PRO A 148 26.16 -37.10 -27.47
N SER A 149 27.03 -37.65 -28.30
CA SER A 149 26.81 -38.87 -29.07
C SER A 149 26.60 -40.07 -28.15
N LEU A 150 25.40 -40.66 -28.19
CA LEU A 150 25.15 -42.02 -27.71
C LEU A 150 24.47 -42.84 -28.79
N SER A 151 25.08 -43.98 -29.01
CA SER A 151 24.84 -45.01 -30.00
C SER A 151 23.52 -45.76 -29.79
N SER A 152 23.17 -46.50 -30.85
CA SER A 152 22.41 -47.75 -30.89
C SER A 152 20.87 -47.73 -30.74
N GLU A 153 20.27 -48.05 -31.89
CA GLU A 153 19.37 -49.20 -32.10
C GLU A 153 17.85 -49.01 -32.14
N SER A 154 17.38 -49.07 -33.38
CA SER A 154 16.29 -49.91 -33.90
C SER A 154 14.84 -49.51 -33.67
N ALA A 155 14.16 -49.47 -34.82
CA ALA A 155 12.74 -49.22 -35.03
C ALA A 155 11.84 -50.33 -34.48
N SER A 156 10.60 -49.99 -34.12
CA SER A 156 9.42 -50.40 -34.90
C SER A 156 8.08 -50.00 -34.25
N SER A 157 7.18 -49.57 -35.14
CA SER A 157 5.72 -49.82 -35.20
C SER A 157 4.71 -49.13 -34.27
N ALA A 158 3.72 -48.54 -34.97
CA ALA A 158 2.27 -48.49 -34.68
C ALA A 158 1.82 -47.60 -33.51
N SER A 159 0.69 -46.90 -33.52
CA SER A 159 -0.38 -46.62 -34.50
C SER A 159 -1.32 -45.63 -33.79
N SER A 160 -1.95 -44.74 -34.57
CA SER A 160 -3.32 -44.22 -34.42
C SER A 160 -3.88 -43.91 -33.02
N VAL A 161 -4.31 -42.66 -32.77
CA VAL A 161 -5.75 -42.30 -32.69
C VAL A 161 -5.96 -40.78 -32.54
N SER A 162 -7.06 -40.37 -33.16
CA SER A 162 -7.73 -39.06 -33.23
C SER A 162 -8.24 -38.50 -31.89
N GLY A 163 -8.42 -37.18 -31.81
CA GLY A 163 -9.33 -36.56 -30.83
C GLY A 163 -9.35 -35.04 -30.86
N PHE A 164 -10.47 -34.47 -31.33
CA PHE A 164 -10.87 -33.06 -31.30
C PHE A 164 -10.82 -32.43 -29.90
N ALA A 165 -10.51 -31.12 -29.80
CA ALA A 165 -11.43 -30.07 -29.34
C ALA A 165 -10.71 -28.73 -29.08
N SER A 166 -11.27 -27.66 -29.65
CA SER A 166 -10.96 -26.26 -29.34
C SER A 166 -11.36 -25.90 -27.92
N THR A 167 -10.58 -25.08 -27.21
CA THR A 167 -11.08 -23.96 -26.40
C THR A 167 -9.95 -23.05 -25.90
N SER A 168 -10.22 -21.76 -26.01
CA SER A 168 -9.49 -20.61 -25.51
C SER A 168 -9.38 -20.59 -23.98
N VAL A 169 -8.18 -20.37 -23.42
CA VAL A 169 -8.01 -19.76 -22.08
C VAL A 169 -6.68 -18.98 -22.04
N THR A 170 -6.78 -17.71 -21.70
CA THR A 170 -5.70 -16.79 -21.33
C THR A 170 -5.08 -17.16 -19.97
N PRO A 171 -3.76 -17.05 -19.74
CA PRO A 171 -3.23 -17.07 -18.39
C PRO A 171 -3.10 -15.64 -17.85
N SER A 172 -3.99 -15.30 -16.92
CA SER A 172 -3.78 -14.25 -15.91
C SER A 172 -2.63 -14.65 -14.98
N PRO A 173 -1.72 -13.74 -14.57
CA PRO A 173 -0.67 -14.07 -13.62
C PRO A 173 -1.24 -14.23 -12.20
N SER A 174 -0.78 -15.27 -11.48
CA SER A 174 -1.24 -15.63 -10.13
C SER A 174 -0.56 -14.81 -9.02
N PRO A 175 -1.16 -14.68 -7.81
CA PRO A 175 -0.75 -13.73 -6.75
C PRO A 175 0.51 -14.09 -5.95
N LEU A 176 1.24 -15.14 -6.32
CA LEU A 176 2.34 -15.68 -5.50
C LEU A 176 3.67 -14.92 -5.61
N HIS A 177 3.79 -13.95 -6.53
CA HIS A 177 4.99 -13.13 -6.68
C HIS A 177 5.06 -11.95 -5.69
N LEU A 178 3.96 -11.58 -5.04
CA LEU A 178 3.92 -10.46 -4.10
C LEU A 178 4.47 -10.83 -2.71
N GLN A 179 4.30 -12.09 -2.28
CA GLN A 179 4.75 -12.56 -0.97
C GLN A 179 6.28 -12.65 -0.84
N ARG A 180 6.99 -12.87 -1.95
CA ARG A 180 8.44 -13.11 -1.94
C ARG A 180 9.28 -11.82 -1.95
N ARG A 181 8.67 -10.66 -2.20
CA ARG A 181 9.34 -9.35 -2.13
C ARG A 181 9.24 -8.67 -0.76
N LEU A 182 8.28 -9.06 0.08
CA LEU A 182 8.08 -8.46 1.40
C LEU A 182 9.02 -8.99 2.48
N THR A 183 9.74 -10.09 2.23
CA THR A 183 10.57 -10.79 3.24
C THR A 183 11.96 -10.20 3.45
N PHE A 184 12.36 -9.13 2.75
CA PHE A 184 13.70 -8.53 2.93
C PHE A 184 13.70 -7.26 3.80
N CYS A 185 12.56 -6.74 4.24
CA CYS A 185 12.49 -5.54 5.09
C CYS A 185 12.32 -5.91 6.58
N GLY A 186 13.14 -6.85 7.06
CA GLY A 186 13.15 -7.27 8.45
C GLY A 186 14.43 -6.82 9.13
N SER A 187 14.32 -5.87 10.04
CA SER A 187 15.30 -5.55 11.09
C SER A 187 16.68 -5.01 10.64
N LEU A 188 16.79 -3.71 10.39
CA LEU A 188 17.95 -2.89 10.81
C LEU A 188 17.49 -1.41 10.90
N SER A 189 17.94 -0.71 11.93
CA SER A 189 17.52 0.65 12.38
C SER A 189 16.96 1.59 11.29
N ARG A 190 15.69 1.99 11.45
CA ARG A 190 14.82 2.61 10.41
C ARG A 190 15.27 3.99 9.87
N TYR A 191 16.18 4.70 10.53
CA TYR A 191 16.78 5.93 9.98
C TYR A 191 18.11 5.67 9.26
N SER A 192 18.82 4.60 9.61
CA SER A 192 20.01 4.16 8.90
C SER A 192 19.69 3.51 7.55
N CYS A 193 18.51 2.90 7.39
CA CYS A 193 18.13 2.20 6.17
C CYS A 193 17.94 3.15 4.96
N ALA A 194 17.29 4.30 5.13
CA ALA A 194 17.09 5.24 4.01
C ALA A 194 18.43 5.81 3.49
N ALA A 195 19.34 6.19 4.39
CA ALA A 195 20.66 6.68 4.02
C ALA A 195 21.55 5.55 3.47
N LEU A 196 21.49 4.35 4.04
CA LEU A 196 22.23 3.19 3.52
C LEU A 196 21.72 2.74 2.16
N GLN A 197 20.40 2.72 1.96
CA GLN A 197 19.77 2.38 0.69
C GLN A 197 20.10 3.43 -0.37
N LEU A 198 20.10 4.71 -0.01
CA LEU A 198 20.54 5.80 -0.88
C LEU A 198 21.98 5.58 -1.33
N VAL A 199 22.90 5.33 -0.38
CA VAL A 199 24.33 5.09 -0.67
C VAL A 199 24.51 3.81 -1.49
N GLN A 200 23.76 2.75 -1.21
CA GLN A 200 23.78 1.51 -1.98
C GLN A 200 23.25 1.71 -3.40
N ASN A 201 22.15 2.46 -3.57
CA ASN A 201 21.57 2.76 -4.88
C ASN A 201 22.50 3.67 -5.69
N LEU A 202 23.11 4.70 -5.08
CA LEU A 202 24.14 5.51 -5.74
C LEU A 202 25.37 4.68 -6.13
N LYS A 203 25.79 3.75 -5.28
CA LYS A 203 26.89 2.83 -5.59
C LYS A 203 26.53 1.88 -6.73
N LYS A 204 25.30 1.35 -6.75
CA LYS A 204 24.78 0.55 -7.87
C LYS A 204 24.81 1.39 -9.15
N VAL A 205 24.23 2.59 -9.15
CA VAL A 205 24.22 3.50 -10.31
C VAL A 205 25.63 3.79 -10.82
N ALA A 206 26.58 4.05 -9.92
CA ALA A 206 27.97 4.31 -10.29
C ALA A 206 28.69 3.07 -10.84
N GLN A 207 28.32 1.87 -10.40
CA GLN A 207 28.87 0.60 -10.87
C GLN A 207 28.20 0.10 -12.16
N SER A 208 26.96 0.51 -12.44
CA SER A 208 26.15 0.06 -13.57
C SER A 208 26.07 1.08 -14.70
N VAL A 209 27.09 1.93 -14.86
CA VAL A 209 27.21 2.80 -16.04
C VAL A 209 27.43 1.91 -17.26
N GLY A 210 26.33 1.52 -17.92
CA GLY A 210 26.33 0.64 -19.10
C GLY A 210 25.35 -0.54 -19.03
N ASP A 211 24.80 -0.88 -17.85
CA ASP A 211 23.87 -2.00 -17.70
C ASP A 211 22.43 -1.48 -17.54
N ILE A 212 21.63 -1.60 -18.60
CA ILE A 212 20.26 -1.07 -18.64
C ILE A 212 19.36 -1.84 -17.67
N ILE A 213 19.49 -3.18 -17.55
CA ILE A 213 18.74 -3.98 -16.58
C ILE A 213 18.98 -3.47 -15.16
N VAL A 214 20.23 -3.29 -14.76
CA VAL A 214 20.54 -2.82 -13.41
C VAL A 214 19.98 -1.42 -13.17
N GLN A 215 20.05 -0.53 -14.16
CA GLN A 215 19.48 0.81 -14.03
C GLN A 215 17.94 0.79 -13.94
N LEU A 216 17.28 -0.12 -14.66
CA LEU A 216 15.82 -0.32 -14.55
C LEU A 216 15.43 -0.88 -13.19
N ASP A 217 16.22 -1.80 -12.65
CA ASP A 217 15.99 -2.35 -11.31
C ASP A 217 16.18 -1.29 -10.24
N VAL A 218 17.23 -0.46 -10.34
CA VAL A 218 17.43 0.69 -9.43
C VAL A 218 16.22 1.64 -9.46
N PHE A 219 15.68 1.93 -10.63
CA PHE A 219 14.51 2.82 -10.75
C PHE A 219 13.29 2.25 -9.98
N VAL A 220 13.02 0.95 -10.16
CA VAL A 220 11.90 0.26 -9.51
C VAL A 220 12.14 0.10 -8.01
N GLU A 221 13.32 -0.38 -7.60
CA GLU A 221 13.69 -0.55 -6.19
C GLU A 221 13.58 0.79 -5.45
N GLN A 222 14.05 1.90 -6.05
CA GLN A 222 13.94 3.22 -5.43
C GLN A 222 12.49 3.68 -5.30
N GLN A 223 11.63 3.35 -6.27
CA GLN A 223 10.20 3.65 -6.18
C GLN A 223 9.55 2.85 -5.04
N GLU A 224 9.82 1.56 -4.94
CA GLU A 224 9.31 0.70 -3.86
C GLU A 224 9.81 1.19 -2.48
N CYS A 225 11.07 1.62 -2.40
CA CYS A 225 11.63 2.23 -1.18
C CYS A 225 10.95 3.54 -0.81
N ASP A 226 10.70 4.41 -1.78
CA ASP A 226 10.01 5.69 -1.55
C ASP A 226 8.55 5.48 -1.14
N GLU A 227 7.86 4.50 -1.73
CA GLU A 227 6.50 4.11 -1.35
C GLU A 227 6.47 3.56 0.08
N ALA A 228 7.42 2.67 0.42
CA ALA A 228 7.58 2.16 1.77
C ALA A 228 7.87 3.28 2.79
N GLN A 229 8.74 4.25 2.45
CA GLN A 229 9.04 5.40 3.29
C GLN A 229 7.87 6.38 3.41
N SER A 230 7.11 6.60 2.34
CA SER A 230 5.92 7.46 2.35
C SER A 230 4.88 6.94 3.34
N LEU A 231 4.79 5.63 3.46
CA LEU A 231 3.87 4.95 4.37
C LEU A 231 4.44 4.82 5.80
N GLN A 232 5.66 5.28 6.05
CA GLN A 232 6.34 5.28 7.36
C GLN A 232 6.79 6.68 7.80
N ALA A 233 6.50 7.73 7.01
CA ALA A 233 7.00 9.07 7.26
C ALA A 233 6.48 9.63 8.61
N PRO A 234 7.29 10.41 9.34
CA PRO A 234 6.87 11.00 10.62
C PRO A 234 5.71 11.99 10.48
N ASP A 235 5.50 12.55 9.29
CA ASP A 235 4.35 13.39 8.97
C ASP A 235 3.13 12.53 8.65
N GLY A 236 2.61 11.93 9.73
CA GLY A 236 1.21 11.54 9.94
C GLY A 236 0.55 10.73 8.83
N ILE A 237 0.24 9.46 9.13
CA ILE A 237 -0.96 8.82 8.57
C ILE A 237 -2.07 9.88 8.63
N ASN A 238 -2.56 10.30 7.46
CA ASN A 238 -3.60 11.32 7.43
C ASN A 238 -4.87 10.69 8.01
N LEU A 239 -5.16 10.98 9.28
CA LEU A 239 -6.33 10.42 9.97
C LEU A 239 -7.66 10.90 9.38
N ASN A 240 -7.63 11.90 8.48
CA ASN A 240 -8.77 12.36 7.69
C ASN A 240 -8.87 11.67 6.32
N SER A 241 -7.95 10.77 6.00
CA SER A 241 -7.91 9.97 4.77
C SER A 241 -8.23 8.52 5.10
N HIS A 242 -9.43 8.07 4.73
CA HIS A 242 -9.85 6.68 4.96
C HIS A 242 -8.89 5.65 4.35
N LEU A 243 -8.26 6.00 3.22
CA LEU A 243 -7.32 5.13 2.53
C LEU A 243 -6.03 4.93 3.34
N ASP A 244 -5.49 6.01 3.91
CA ASP A 244 -4.26 5.96 4.71
C ASP A 244 -4.48 5.21 6.02
N VAL A 245 -5.63 5.45 6.68
CA VAL A 245 -6.03 4.72 7.88
C VAL A 245 -6.22 3.24 7.60
N PHE A 246 -6.86 2.87 6.48
CA PHE A 246 -7.04 1.49 6.07
C PHE A 246 -5.70 0.77 5.88
N TYR A 247 -4.78 1.35 5.11
CA TYR A 247 -3.48 0.73 4.85
C TYR A 247 -2.59 0.68 6.10
N ALA A 248 -2.71 1.66 7.00
CA ALA A 248 -2.04 1.62 8.29
C ALA A 248 -2.50 0.44 9.15
N ILE A 249 -3.82 0.21 9.25
CA ILE A 249 -4.38 -0.91 10.02
C ILE A 249 -4.06 -2.25 9.34
N LEU A 250 -4.21 -2.35 8.01
CA LEU A 250 -3.91 -3.57 7.26
C LEU A 250 -2.47 -4.03 7.48
N ARG A 251 -1.50 -3.10 7.48
CA ARG A 251 -0.09 -3.40 7.80
C ARG A 251 0.13 -3.79 9.24
N GLN A 252 -0.62 -3.20 10.17
CA GLN A 252 -0.54 -3.55 11.59
C GLN A 252 -0.98 -4.99 11.85
N VAL A 253 -1.96 -5.48 11.08
CA VAL A 253 -2.54 -6.83 11.28
C VAL A 253 -2.02 -7.88 10.30
N ALA A 254 -1.37 -7.51 9.20
CA ALA A 254 -0.83 -8.44 8.20
C ALA A 254 0.12 -9.46 8.84
N ASP A 255 0.00 -10.73 8.44
CA ASP A 255 0.80 -11.86 8.95
C ASP A 255 0.62 -12.12 10.46
N THR A 256 -0.45 -11.58 11.07
CA THR A 256 -0.84 -11.86 12.47
C THR A 256 -2.20 -12.56 12.51
N PRO A 257 -2.54 -13.29 13.59
CA PRO A 257 -3.87 -13.87 13.74
C PRO A 257 -5.01 -12.83 13.77
N GLN A 258 -4.68 -11.54 13.93
CA GLN A 258 -5.62 -10.42 13.89
C GLN A 258 -6.06 -10.02 12.46
N GLU A 259 -5.39 -10.52 11.41
CA GLU A 259 -5.77 -10.29 10.01
C GLU A 259 -7.19 -10.78 9.70
N VAL A 260 -7.52 -11.97 10.20
CA VAL A 260 -8.83 -12.61 9.96
C VAL A 260 -9.98 -11.84 10.63
N PRO A 261 -9.90 -11.46 11.92
CA PRO A 261 -10.88 -10.55 12.53
C PRO A 261 -11.04 -9.21 11.79
N PHE A 262 -9.94 -8.58 11.36
CA PHE A 262 -9.98 -7.32 10.63
C PHE A 262 -10.75 -7.45 9.30
N LEU A 263 -10.45 -8.50 8.51
CA LEU A 263 -11.18 -8.79 7.28
C LEU A 263 -12.67 -9.02 7.52
N ASN A 264 -13.02 -9.77 8.56
CA ASN A 264 -14.43 -10.02 8.91
C ASN A 264 -15.17 -8.73 9.27
N ILE A 265 -14.54 -7.82 10.03
CA ILE A 265 -15.11 -6.51 10.36
C ILE A 265 -15.42 -5.74 9.06
N LEU A 266 -14.48 -5.64 8.13
CA LEU A 266 -14.68 -4.95 6.85
C LEU A 266 -15.81 -5.60 6.03
N GLN A 267 -15.88 -6.93 6.00
CA GLN A 267 -16.95 -7.65 5.31
C GLN A 267 -18.33 -7.37 5.93
N HIS A 268 -18.42 -7.22 7.26
CA HIS A 268 -19.67 -6.83 7.92
C HIS A 268 -20.06 -5.37 7.61
N LEU A 269 -19.10 -4.45 7.65
CA LEU A 269 -19.32 -3.05 7.28
C LEU A 269 -19.80 -2.91 5.83
N LEU A 270 -19.25 -3.70 4.91
CA LEU A 270 -19.61 -3.69 3.49
C LEU A 270 -21.04 -4.20 3.22
N ARG A 271 -21.63 -4.97 4.13
CA ARG A 271 -22.99 -5.51 4.00
C ARG A 271 -24.09 -4.51 4.36
N ILE A 272 -23.75 -3.35 4.92
CA ILE A 272 -24.73 -2.34 5.33
C ILE A 272 -25.25 -1.63 4.06
N ASP A 273 -26.54 -1.74 3.79
CA ASP A 273 -27.17 -1.07 2.65
C ASP A 273 -27.38 0.42 2.97
N PRO A 274 -26.82 1.36 2.17
CA PRO A 274 -27.01 2.80 2.39
C PRO A 274 -28.45 3.29 2.12
N LYS A 275 -29.32 2.48 1.50
CA LYS A 275 -30.71 2.85 1.21
C LYS A 275 -31.68 2.54 2.36
N GLU A 276 -31.27 1.74 3.33
CA GLU A 276 -32.12 1.41 4.47
C GLU A 276 -32.12 2.53 5.52
N PRO A 277 -33.29 2.89 6.09
CA PRO A 277 -33.37 3.92 7.13
C PRO A 277 -32.67 3.53 8.44
N LEU A 278 -32.33 2.25 8.61
CA LEU A 278 -31.56 1.75 9.76
C LEU A 278 -30.05 1.89 9.56
N SER A 279 -29.57 2.20 8.34
CA SER A 279 -28.14 2.27 8.00
C SER A 279 -27.39 3.22 8.92
N ASP A 280 -27.90 4.44 9.10
CA ASP A 280 -27.30 5.47 9.97
C ASP A 280 -27.20 4.98 11.43
N ILE A 281 -28.25 4.31 11.92
CA ILE A 281 -28.28 3.75 13.28
C ILE A 281 -27.22 2.65 13.44
N ILE A 282 -27.01 1.81 12.42
CA ILE A 282 -26.01 0.75 12.43
C ILE A 282 -24.59 1.35 12.44
N TRP A 283 -24.32 2.36 11.62
CA TRP A 283 -23.02 3.03 11.60
C TRP A 283 -22.71 3.74 12.93
N ASP A 284 -23.66 4.51 13.47
CA ASP A 284 -23.53 5.18 14.78
C ASP A 284 -23.29 4.18 15.92
N THR A 285 -24.00 3.05 15.89
CA THR A 285 -23.84 2.00 16.89
C THR A 285 -22.47 1.33 16.77
N THR A 286 -22.02 1.09 15.53
CA THR A 286 -20.73 0.44 15.26
C THR A 286 -19.57 1.32 15.69
N GLU A 287 -19.59 2.62 15.39
CA GLU A 287 -18.59 3.59 15.83
C GLU A 287 -18.44 3.56 17.36
N ARG A 288 -19.56 3.65 18.09
CA ARG A 288 -19.57 3.63 19.56
C ARG A 288 -19.04 2.32 20.13
N LEU A 289 -19.40 1.18 19.53
CA LEU A 289 -18.93 -0.13 19.97
C LEU A 289 -17.43 -0.30 19.72
N VAL A 290 -16.92 0.12 18.55
CA VAL A 290 -15.48 0.09 18.24
C VAL A 290 -14.71 0.97 19.22
N HIS A 291 -15.17 2.20 19.48
CA HIS A 291 -14.53 3.08 20.46
C HIS A 291 -14.48 2.44 21.86
N ARG A 292 -15.61 1.91 22.34
CA ARG A 292 -15.66 1.21 23.64
C ARG A 292 -14.77 -0.02 23.69
N ALA A 293 -14.66 -0.77 22.60
CA ALA A 293 -13.78 -1.93 22.51
C ALA A 293 -12.30 -1.53 22.64
N THR A 294 -11.90 -0.37 22.12
CA THR A 294 -10.51 0.13 22.26
C THR A 294 -10.14 0.58 23.68
N LEU A 295 -11.13 0.73 24.58
CA LEU A 295 -10.93 1.14 25.99
C LEU A 295 -10.97 -0.04 26.97
N LEU A 296 -11.04 -1.28 26.50
CA LEU A 296 -11.11 -2.46 27.35
C LEU A 296 -9.76 -2.74 28.02
N GLU A 297 -9.75 -2.75 29.35
CA GLU A 297 -8.56 -3.08 30.15
C GLU A 297 -8.57 -4.52 30.68
N SER A 298 -9.74 -5.17 30.68
CA SER A 298 -9.94 -6.51 31.22
C SER A 298 -10.86 -7.38 30.37
N HIS A 299 -10.71 -8.71 30.52
CA HIS A 299 -11.59 -9.68 29.88
C HIS A 299 -13.04 -9.61 30.42
N GLU A 300 -13.26 -9.18 31.66
CA GLU A 300 -14.62 -9.05 32.20
C GLU A 300 -15.40 -7.92 31.51
N ASP A 301 -14.70 -6.84 31.14
CA ASP A 301 -15.30 -5.69 30.47
C ASP A 301 -15.73 -6.01 29.03
N SER A 302 -15.00 -6.89 28.33
CA SER A 302 -15.39 -7.35 27.00
C SER A 302 -16.71 -8.15 27.04
N VAL A 303 -16.87 -9.01 28.05
CA VAL A 303 -18.09 -9.80 28.27
C VAL A 303 -19.27 -8.90 28.61
N ARG A 304 -19.06 -7.84 29.40
CA ARG A 304 -20.10 -6.84 29.69
C ARG A 304 -20.50 -6.03 28.45
N LEU A 305 -19.54 -5.69 27.58
CA LEU A 305 -19.79 -4.97 26.32
C LEU A 305 -20.63 -5.78 25.33
N LEU A 306 -20.42 -7.09 25.26
CA LEU A 306 -21.10 -8.01 24.35
C LEU A 306 -22.43 -8.57 24.91
N ARG A 307 -22.81 -8.23 26.15
CA ARG A 307 -24.03 -8.76 26.76
C ARG A 307 -25.27 -8.15 26.11
N THR A 308 -26.09 -8.99 25.48
CA THR A 308 -27.43 -8.64 25.01
C THR A 308 -28.33 -8.30 26.19
N PRO A 309 -29.09 -7.19 26.20
CA PRO A 309 -30.08 -6.93 27.23
C PRO A 309 -31.32 -7.78 26.93
N SER A 310 -31.27 -9.08 27.25
CA SER A 310 -32.48 -9.90 27.33
C SER A 310 -32.45 -10.75 28.61
N SER A 311 -33.39 -10.46 29.50
CA SER A 311 -33.69 -11.11 30.80
C SER A 311 -33.08 -10.49 32.07
N GLN A 312 -33.21 -9.17 32.28
CA GLN A 312 -33.34 -8.67 33.66
C GLN A 312 -34.82 -8.72 34.07
N LYS A 313 -35.20 -9.73 34.87
CA LYS A 313 -36.37 -9.61 35.75
C LYS A 313 -36.10 -8.41 36.66
N PHE A 314 -36.87 -7.33 36.50
CA PHE A 314 -36.89 -6.22 37.46
C PHE A 314 -37.28 -6.77 38.85
N ALA A 315 -36.30 -6.98 39.72
CA ALA A 315 -36.50 -6.98 41.16
C ALA A 315 -36.05 -5.61 41.67
N CYS A 316 -36.98 -4.67 41.79
CA CYS A 316 -36.71 -3.38 42.40
C CYS A 316 -36.44 -3.57 43.90
N GLN A 317 -35.23 -3.19 44.33
CA GLN A 317 -34.77 -3.35 45.72
C GLN A 317 -35.10 -2.13 46.61
N SER A 318 -35.89 -1.17 46.09
CA SER A 318 -36.21 0.09 46.78
C SER A 318 -37.69 0.25 47.21
N CYS A 319 -38.52 -0.80 47.10
CA CYS A 319 -39.95 -0.72 47.47
C CYS A 319 -40.30 -1.39 48.80
N ARG A 320 -39.32 -1.70 49.68
CA ARG A 320 -39.61 -2.22 51.02
C ARG A 320 -39.70 -1.08 52.04
N GLY A 321 -40.93 -0.77 52.43
CA GLY A 321 -41.25 -0.23 53.76
C GLY A 321 -41.94 1.13 53.76
N SER A 322 -43.27 1.13 53.89
CA SER A 322 -43.98 1.72 55.04
C SER A 322 -45.49 1.70 54.78
N ASP A 323 -46.19 0.78 55.44
CA ASP A 323 -47.60 0.92 55.77
C ASP A 323 -47.77 2.11 56.74
N ALA A 324 -48.72 3.01 56.47
CA ALA A 324 -49.66 3.52 57.47
C ALA A 324 -50.61 4.61 56.90
N SER A 325 -51.90 4.35 57.09
CA SER A 325 -52.96 5.32 57.43
C SER A 325 -53.60 6.16 56.32
N SER A 326 -54.77 5.68 55.87
CA SER A 326 -55.93 6.57 55.60
C SER A 326 -56.39 7.25 56.89
N PRO A 327 -57.05 8.43 56.86
CA PRO A 327 -58.52 8.41 56.96
C PRO A 327 -59.32 9.57 56.28
N THR A 328 -60.49 9.19 55.74
CA THR A 328 -61.83 9.86 55.80
C THR A 328 -62.20 11.21 55.14
N ARG A 329 -63.28 11.12 54.30
CA ARG A 329 -64.52 11.98 54.16
C ARG A 329 -64.37 13.41 53.58
N LYS A 330 -65.23 13.97 52.70
CA LYS A 330 -66.65 13.77 52.27
C LYS A 330 -66.97 14.64 50.99
N PRO A 331 -68.21 14.76 50.43
CA PRO A 331 -68.52 14.51 49.00
C PRO A 331 -69.19 15.68 48.23
N SER A 332 -69.40 15.58 46.90
CA SER A 332 -70.67 15.87 46.19
C SER A 332 -70.62 15.60 44.67
N GLN A 333 -71.78 15.25 44.11
CA GLN A 333 -72.14 14.56 42.85
C GLN A 333 -72.63 15.57 41.75
N PRO A 334 -73.28 15.19 40.60
CA PRO A 334 -73.36 13.93 39.82
C PRO A 334 -73.32 14.13 38.26
N VAL A 335 -73.72 13.07 37.52
CA VAL A 335 -74.19 12.96 36.11
C VAL A 335 -73.10 12.45 35.14
N GLY A 336 -73.24 11.34 34.42
CA GLY A 336 -74.32 10.36 34.30
C GLY A 336 -73.95 9.23 33.31
N VAL A 337 -74.83 8.21 33.28
CA VAL A 337 -74.97 7.13 32.27
C VAL A 337 -73.95 5.97 32.35
N SER A 338 -74.20 4.87 33.08
CA SER A 338 -75.08 3.70 32.80
C SER A 338 -74.54 2.83 31.63
N ALA A 339 -74.35 1.50 31.71
CA ALA A 339 -74.80 0.50 32.67
C ALA A 339 -74.07 -0.84 32.44
N LYS A 340 -73.97 -1.63 33.54
CA LYS A 340 -74.13 -3.11 33.63
C LYS A 340 -73.00 -3.98 33.01
N THR A 341 -72.49 -5.03 33.65
CA THR A 341 -73.11 -6.02 34.55
C THR A 341 -72.06 -6.76 35.40
N THR A 342 -72.50 -7.18 36.58
CA THR A 342 -71.88 -7.96 37.68
C THR A 342 -71.11 -9.25 37.31
N PRO A 343 -70.10 -9.66 38.10
CA PRO A 343 -69.70 -11.07 38.24
C PRO A 343 -70.43 -11.78 39.42
N PRO A 344 -70.52 -13.12 39.42
CA PRO A 344 -71.22 -13.92 40.43
C PRO A 344 -70.34 -14.32 41.64
N PRO A 345 -70.92 -14.70 42.81
CA PRO A 345 -70.22 -15.35 43.93
C PRO A 345 -70.14 -16.88 43.68
N PRO A 346 -69.17 -17.68 44.22
CA PRO A 346 -68.99 -17.95 45.67
C PRO A 346 -67.56 -18.36 46.13
N PRO A 347 -67.31 -18.51 47.44
CA PRO A 347 -66.35 -19.49 48.00
C PRO A 347 -67.12 -20.65 48.69
N PRO A 348 -66.60 -21.90 48.70
CA PRO A 348 -65.77 -22.28 49.85
C PRO A 348 -64.67 -23.32 49.52
N THR A 349 -63.53 -23.21 50.19
CA THR A 349 -62.58 -24.33 50.32
C THR A 349 -62.73 -24.92 51.72
N HIS A 350 -63.15 -26.17 51.79
CA HIS A 350 -62.93 -27.00 52.97
C HIS A 350 -62.29 -28.32 52.55
N GLY A 351 -61.21 -28.62 53.26
CA GLY A 351 -60.90 -29.99 53.66
C GLY A 351 -59.91 -30.70 52.77
N THR A 352 -58.73 -30.97 53.32
CA THR A 352 -58.02 -32.25 53.35
C THR A 352 -56.60 -31.96 53.83
N CYS A 353 -55.91 -32.80 54.59
CA CYS A 353 -56.22 -34.10 55.16
C CYS A 353 -55.26 -34.30 56.33
N SER A 354 -55.76 -34.84 57.42
CA SER A 354 -54.99 -35.43 58.52
C SER A 354 -54.51 -36.81 58.12
N THR A 355 -53.24 -37.18 58.36
CA THR A 355 -52.89 -38.55 58.81
C THR A 355 -51.45 -38.65 59.30
N THR A 356 -51.28 -38.86 60.61
CA THR A 356 -50.14 -39.59 61.19
C THR A 356 -50.71 -40.56 62.21
N GLY A 357 -50.62 -41.87 61.91
CA GLY A 357 -51.01 -42.96 62.80
C GLY A 357 -49.83 -43.46 63.64
N LEU A 358 -50.04 -43.46 64.96
CA LEU A 358 -49.79 -44.52 65.97
C LEU A 358 -48.77 -45.63 65.62
N ALA A 359 -47.67 -45.79 66.38
CA ALA A 359 -47.53 -46.55 67.65
C ALA A 359 -47.57 -48.09 67.44
N ASN A 360 -46.87 -48.99 68.12
CA ASN A 360 -45.69 -49.04 69.01
C ASN A 360 -45.36 -50.56 69.13
N ASP A 361 -44.19 -50.91 69.67
CA ASP A 361 -43.83 -52.20 70.31
C ASP A 361 -44.92 -53.28 70.49
N ARG A 362 -44.79 -54.43 69.79
CA ARG A 362 -44.37 -55.76 70.33
C ARG A 362 -44.60 -56.88 69.32
#